data_AF-A0A970EXK6-F1
#
_entry.id   AF-A0A970EXK6-F1
#
_cell.length_a   1.000
_cell.length_b   1.000
_cell.length_c   1.000
_cell.angle_alpha   90.00
_cell.angle_beta   90.00
_cell.angle_gamma   90.00
#
_symmetry.space_group_name_H-M   'P 1'
#
loop_
_entity.id
_entity.type
_entity.pdbx_description
1 polymer ?
#
loop_
_entity_poly.entity_id
_entity_poly.type
_entity_poly.pdbx_seq_one_letter_code
_entity_poly.pdbx_strand_id
1 'polypeptide(L)'
;MTELKTFLVTFIIVYIIYFIVILVRSKGMEKLKESSEAKFLKNRFQLNLDTIKPNVLGYIIAFANSLILALTLTFISLFDNYLFKMIIGFIILIILQLIIYTIIGKYLKQKERGKKDV
;
A
#
# COMPACT_ATOMS: atom_id res chain seq x y z
N MET A 1 0.11 1.02 25.69
CA MET A 1 -0.04 2.38 25.13
C MET A 1 1.14 2.81 24.28
N THR A 2 2.37 2.33 24.55
CA THR A 2 3.57 2.65 23.76
C THR A 2 3.50 2.13 22.33
N GLU A 3 3.18 0.86 22.11
CA GLU A 3 3.14 0.26 20.76
C GLU A 3 2.16 0.95 19.80
N LEU A 4 0.94 1.27 20.26
CA LEU A 4 -0.04 1.96 19.41
C LEU A 4 0.44 3.36 19.00
N LYS A 5 1.07 4.10 19.93
CA LYS A 5 1.65 5.42 19.61
C LYS A 5 2.79 5.27 18.60
N THR A 6 3.68 4.30 18.81
CA THR A 6 4.78 4.01 17.88
C THR A 6 4.27 3.65 16.49
N PHE A 7 3.24 2.80 16.40
CA PHE A 7 2.58 2.47 15.14
C PHE A 7 2.01 3.72 14.45
N LEU A 8 1.23 4.52 15.17
CA LEU A 8 0.58 5.71 14.60
C LEU A 8 1.60 6.74 14.11
N VAL A 9 2.64 7.02 14.90
CA VAL A 9 3.71 7.95 14.51
C VAL A 9 4.47 7.43 13.30
N THR A 10 4.84 6.14 13.31
CA THR A 10 5.53 5.50 12.18
C THR A 10 4.68 5.56 10.92
N PHE A 11 3.39 5.21 11.02
CA PHE A 11 2.45 5.25 9.92
C PHE A 11 2.33 6.67 9.34
N ILE A 12 2.16 7.68 10.20
CA ILE A 12 2.02 9.07 9.76
C ILE A 12 3.30 9.54 9.05
N ILE A 13 4.48 9.29 9.63
CA ILE A 13 5.76 9.71 9.04
C ILE A 13 5.96 9.03 7.67
N VAL A 14 5.81 7.71 7.60
CA VAL A 14 5.97 6.96 6.35
C VAL A 14 4.95 7.41 5.31
N TYR A 15 3.71 7.64 5.71
CA TYR A 15 2.65 8.12 4.83
C TYR A 15 2.96 9.50 4.26
N ILE A 16 3.42 10.44 5.09
CA ILE A 16 3.81 11.77 4.61
C ILE A 16 4.96 11.66 3.61
N ILE A 17 5.97 10.82 3.86
CA ILE A 17 7.07 10.59 2.91
C ILE A 17 6.54 10.07 1.57
N TYR A 18 5.71 9.02 1.58
CA TYR A 18 5.10 8.48 0.37
C TYR A 18 4.25 9.53 -0.38
N PHE A 19 3.45 10.27 0.37
CA PHE A 19 2.56 11.29 -0.16
C PHE A 19 3.33 12.44 -0.83
N ILE A 20 4.39 12.93 -0.19
CA ILE A 20 5.29 13.95 -0.76
C ILE A 20 5.98 13.41 -2.02
N VAL A 21 6.51 12.17 -1.99
CA VAL A 21 7.17 11.56 -3.15
C VAL A 21 6.21 11.45 -4.35
N ILE A 22 4.92 11.16 -4.11
CA ILE A 22 3.89 11.09 -5.14
C ILE A 22 3.50 12.48 -5.65
N LEU A 23 3.32 13.47 -4.75
CA LEU A 23 2.94 14.84 -5.12
C LEU A 23 4.03 15.58 -5.90
N VAL A 24 5.29 15.43 -5.48
CA VAL A 24 6.43 16.12 -6.11
C VAL A 24 6.71 15.57 -7.51
N ARG A 25 6.35 14.30 -7.77
CA ARG A 25 6.48 13.70 -9.10
C ARG A 25 5.16 13.83 -9.86
N SER A 26 4.95 14.95 -10.56
CA SER A 26 3.83 15.09 -11.53
C SER A 26 3.83 13.98 -12.60
N LYS A 27 5.01 13.58 -13.08
CA LYS A 27 5.22 12.40 -13.95
C LYS A 27 5.07 11.04 -13.22
N GLY A 28 5.01 11.06 -11.89
CA GLY A 28 4.85 9.88 -11.05
C GLY A 28 3.44 9.30 -11.14
N MET A 29 2.44 10.13 -11.45
CA MET A 29 1.04 9.69 -11.58
C MET A 29 0.78 8.86 -12.86
N GLU A 30 1.47 9.16 -13.95
CA GLU A 30 1.44 8.33 -15.16
C GLU A 30 2.23 7.03 -14.95
N LYS A 31 3.44 7.14 -14.38
CA LYS A 31 4.28 5.97 -14.02
C LYS A 31 3.65 5.08 -12.93
N LEU A 32 2.72 5.60 -12.15
CA LEU A 32 2.00 4.84 -11.13
C LEU A 32 1.20 3.69 -11.75
N LYS A 33 0.65 3.87 -12.96
CA LYS A 33 -0.03 2.78 -13.69
C LYS A 33 0.93 1.68 -14.15
N GLU A 34 2.22 1.99 -14.24
CA GLU A 34 3.28 1.05 -14.62
C GLU A 34 3.96 0.36 -13.43
N SER A 35 3.66 0.80 -12.20
CA SER A 35 4.16 0.21 -10.96
C SER A 35 3.82 -1.27 -10.86
N SER A 36 4.63 -2.04 -10.13
CA SER A 36 4.38 -3.46 -9.91
C SER A 36 3.05 -3.69 -9.19
N GLU A 37 2.68 -2.79 -8.28
CA GLU A 37 1.42 -2.83 -7.55
C GLU A 37 0.22 -2.56 -8.45
N ALA A 38 0.30 -1.54 -9.32
CA ALA A 38 -0.75 -1.27 -10.30
C ALA A 38 -0.87 -2.41 -11.32
N LYS A 39 0.24 -2.96 -11.80
CA LYS A 39 0.24 -4.14 -12.69
C LYS A 39 -0.38 -5.36 -12.01
N PHE A 40 -0.08 -5.59 -10.73
CA PHE A 40 -0.72 -6.66 -9.96
C PHE A 40 -2.24 -6.46 -9.88
N LEU A 41 -2.69 -5.25 -9.54
CA LEU A 41 -4.12 -4.90 -9.48
C LEU A 41 -4.81 -5.10 -10.85
N LYS A 42 -4.18 -4.63 -11.93
CA LYS A 42 -4.68 -4.80 -13.30
C LYS A 42 -4.77 -6.28 -13.69
N ASN A 43 -3.71 -7.05 -13.48
CA ASN A 43 -3.63 -8.42 -13.98
C ASN A 43 -4.44 -9.40 -13.13
N ARG A 44 -4.39 -9.28 -11.80
CA ARG A 44 -5.07 -10.22 -10.88
C ARG A 44 -6.58 -9.97 -10.80
N PHE A 45 -7.00 -8.71 -10.84
CA PHE A 45 -8.41 -8.32 -10.67
C PHE A 45 -9.08 -7.82 -11.95
N GLN A 46 -8.36 -7.80 -13.08
CA GLN A 46 -8.83 -7.30 -14.37
C GLN A 46 -9.45 -5.90 -14.23
N LEU A 47 -8.78 -5.03 -13.47
CA LEU A 47 -9.23 -3.67 -13.22
C LEU A 47 -8.87 -2.78 -14.41
N ASN A 48 -9.83 -1.99 -14.89
CA ASN A 48 -9.53 -0.97 -15.87
C ASN A 48 -8.99 0.28 -15.15
N LEU A 49 -7.67 0.33 -14.97
CA LEU A 49 -6.98 1.45 -14.32
C LEU A 49 -7.18 2.79 -15.02
N ASP A 50 -7.62 2.81 -16.28
CA ASP A 50 -7.90 4.05 -17.02
C ASP A 50 -9.21 4.71 -16.57
N THR A 51 -10.11 3.95 -15.95
CA THR A 51 -11.36 4.47 -15.35
C THR A 51 -11.13 5.10 -13.97
N ILE A 52 -9.96 4.87 -13.37
CA ILE A 52 -9.60 5.37 -12.04
C ILE A 52 -8.75 6.63 -12.22
N LYS A 53 -9.14 7.73 -11.56
CA LYS A 53 -8.35 8.96 -11.54
C LYS A 53 -6.93 8.65 -11.01
N PRO A 54 -5.86 9.06 -11.70
CA PRO A 54 -4.48 8.76 -11.27
C PRO A 54 -4.17 9.16 -9.83
N ASN A 55 -4.69 10.31 -9.37
CA ASN A 55 -4.52 10.79 -8.00
C ASN A 55 -5.13 9.82 -6.97
N VAL A 56 -6.31 9.27 -7.27
CA VAL A 56 -7.01 8.33 -6.39
C VAL A 56 -6.23 7.02 -6.27
N LEU A 57 -5.74 6.50 -7.40
CA LEU A 57 -4.90 5.31 -7.42
C LEU A 57 -3.60 5.54 -6.64
N GLY A 58 -2.96 6.70 -6.84
CA GLY A 58 -1.76 7.10 -6.13
C GLY A 58 -1.97 7.15 -4.62
N TYR A 59 -3.05 7.77 -4.13
CA TYR A 59 -3.35 7.82 -2.70
C TYR A 59 -3.64 6.45 -2.09
N ILE A 60 -4.32 5.56 -2.82
CA ILE A 60 -4.58 4.19 -2.37
C ILE A 60 -3.26 3.42 -2.23
N ILE A 61 -2.37 3.49 -3.23
CA ILE A 61 -1.07 2.82 -3.21
C ILE A 61 -0.18 3.41 -2.09
N ALA A 62 -0.16 4.73 -1.93
CA ALA A 62 0.57 5.41 -0.85
C ALA A 62 0.12 4.92 0.52
N PHE A 63 -1.20 4.89 0.73
CA PHE A 63 -1.81 4.42 1.97
C PHE A 63 -1.49 2.96 2.24
N ALA A 64 -1.63 2.10 1.22
CA ALA A 64 -1.33 0.68 1.31
C ALA A 64 0.13 0.43 1.72
N ASN A 65 1.09 1.03 1.00
CA ASN A 65 2.51 0.84 1.26
C ASN A 65 2.91 1.37 2.64
N SER A 66 2.34 2.49 3.06
CA SER A 66 2.59 3.06 4.40
C SER A 66 2.02 2.18 5.50
N LEU A 67 0.84 1.59 5.28
CA LEU A 67 0.22 0.66 6.22
C LEU A 67 1.02 -0.64 6.34
N ILE A 68 1.45 -1.20 5.21
CA ILE A 68 2.31 -2.40 5.17
C ILE A 68 3.59 -2.16 5.96
N LEU A 69 4.29 -1.05 5.70
CA LEU A 69 5.53 -0.73 6.41
C LEU A 69 5.32 -0.50 7.91
N ALA A 70 4.28 0.25 8.30
CA ALA A 70 4.01 0.53 9.71
C ALA A 70 3.65 -0.75 10.48
N LEU A 71 2.85 -1.63 9.87
CA LEU A 71 2.53 -2.94 10.44
C LEU A 71 3.78 -3.81 10.55
N THR A 72 4.59 -3.91 9.49
CA THR A 72 5.86 -4.66 9.54
C THR A 72 6.75 -4.17 10.68
N LEU A 73 6.97 -2.86 10.79
CA LEU A 73 7.81 -2.27 11.83
C LEU A 73 7.29 -2.59 13.23
N THR A 74 5.97 -2.58 13.40
CA THR A 74 5.31 -2.93 14.68
C THR A 74 5.40 -4.42 14.98
N PHE A 75 5.36 -5.29 13.98
CA PHE A 75 5.56 -6.72 14.22
C PHE A 75 7.00 -7.05 14.56
N ILE A 76 7.98 -6.43 13.88
CA ILE A 76 9.40 -6.71 14.18
C ILE A 76 9.85 -6.09 15.50
N SER A 77 9.16 -5.07 16.04
CA SER A 77 9.47 -4.49 17.35
C SER A 77 9.21 -5.47 18.50
N LEU A 78 8.42 -6.53 18.28
CA LEU A 78 8.13 -7.58 19.27
C LEU A 78 9.30 -8.54 19.52
N PHE A 79 10.33 -8.49 18.69
CA PHE A 79 11.52 -9.33 18.83
C PHE A 79 12.69 -8.46 19.30
N ASP A 80 13.71 -9.04 19.93
CA ASP A 80 14.91 -8.27 20.33
C ASP A 80 16.10 -8.55 19.40
N ASN A 81 16.22 -9.77 18.89
CA ASN A 81 17.34 -10.20 18.06
C ASN A 81 17.31 -9.53 16.67
N TYR A 82 18.37 -8.79 16.35
CA TYR A 82 18.48 -8.03 15.09
C TYR A 82 18.37 -8.91 13.83
N LEU A 83 19.09 -10.04 13.77
CA LEU A 83 19.02 -10.95 12.63
C LEU A 83 17.61 -11.51 12.47
N PHE A 84 16.96 -11.85 13.58
CA PHE A 84 15.59 -12.36 13.58
C PHE A 84 14.58 -11.31 13.09
N LYS A 85 14.73 -10.03 13.50
CA LYS A 85 13.92 -8.90 13.00
C LYS A 85 14.01 -8.78 11.49
N MET A 86 15.21 -8.91 10.91
CA MET A 86 15.40 -8.79 9.47
C MET A 86 14.68 -9.90 8.71
N ILE A 87 14.86 -11.16 9.14
CA ILE A 87 14.24 -12.32 8.49
C ILE A 87 12.72 -12.24 8.59
N ILE A 88 12.19 -12.00 9.79
CA ILE A 88 10.74 -11.88 10.00
C ILE A 88 10.17 -10.68 9.27
N GLY A 89 10.86 -9.54 9.28
CA GLY A 89 10.42 -8.34 8.58
C GLY A 89 10.21 -8.59 7.10
N PHE A 90 11.12 -9.31 6.45
CA PHE A 90 11.00 -9.68 5.05
C PHE A 90 9.79 -10.58 4.78
N ILE A 91 9.58 -11.60 5.61
CA ILE A 91 8.43 -12.52 5.49
C ILE A 91 7.11 -11.76 5.68
N ILE A 92 7.02 -10.93 6.72
CA ILE A 92 5.82 -10.14 7.04
C ILE A 92 5.52 -9.13 5.93
N LEU A 93 6.52 -8.47 5.36
CA LEU A 93 6.33 -7.56 4.23
C LEU A 93 5.63 -8.24 3.06
N ILE A 94 6.11 -9.42 2.65
CA ILE A 94 5.53 -10.16 1.52
C ILE A 94 4.08 -10.55 1.83
N ILE A 95 3.83 -11.10 3.01
CA ILE A 95 2.48 -11.54 3.43
C ILE A 95 1.52 -10.35 3.46
N LEU A 96 1.90 -9.25 4.10
CA LEU A 96 1.08 -8.04 4.18
C LEU A 96 0.83 -7.44 2.81
N GLN A 97 1.83 -7.40 1.93
CA GLN A 97 1.65 -6.90 0.57
C GLN A 97 0.60 -7.72 -0.19
N LEU A 98 0.67 -9.06 -0.14
CA LEU A 98 -0.32 -9.93 -0.78
C LEU A 98 -1.74 -9.72 -0.22
N ILE A 99 -1.88 -9.63 1.10
CA ILE A 99 -3.18 -9.45 1.76
C ILE A 99 -3.78 -8.09 1.41
N ILE A 100 -3.03 -7.01 1.65
CA ILE A 100 -3.51 -5.64 1.49
C ILE A 100 -3.87 -5.35 0.03
N TYR A 101 -3.01 -5.72 -0.92
CA TYR A 101 -3.32 -5.51 -2.34
C TYR A 101 -4.46 -6.40 -2.85
N THR A 102 -4.68 -7.57 -2.23
CA THR A 102 -5.87 -8.38 -2.51
C THR A 102 -7.15 -7.69 -2.03
N ILE A 103 -7.13 -7.10 -0.84
CA ILE A 103 -8.27 -6.32 -0.30
C ILE A 103 -8.56 -5.12 -1.20
N ILE A 104 -7.52 -4.36 -1.56
CA ILE A 104 -7.65 -3.20 -2.46
C ILE A 104 -8.21 -3.61 -3.82
N GLY A 105 -7.71 -4.69 -4.40
CA GLY A 105 -8.18 -5.21 -5.68
C GLY A 105 -9.67 -5.57 -5.65
N LYS A 106 -10.13 -6.27 -4.60
CA LYS A 106 -11.55 -6.61 -4.41
C LYS A 106 -12.41 -5.35 -4.24
N TYR A 107 -11.97 -4.41 -3.40
CA TYR A 107 -12.68 -3.14 -3.16
C TYR A 107 -12.84 -2.32 -4.44
N LEU A 108 -11.74 -2.14 -5.20
CA LEU A 108 -11.78 -1.40 -6.47
C LEU A 108 -12.66 -2.11 -7.50
N LYS A 109 -12.66 -3.45 -7.54
CA LYS A 109 -13.47 -4.21 -8.51
C LYS A 109 -14.97 -4.09 -8.21
N GLN A 110 -15.34 -4.11 -6.93
CA GLN A 110 -16.71 -3.88 -6.51
C GLN A 110 -17.18 -2.47 -6.88
N LYS A 111 -16.32 -1.46 -6.67
CA LYS A 111 -16.60 -0.08 -7.05
C LYS A 111 -16.72 0.13 -8.56
N GLU A 112 -15.95 -0.61 -9.36
CA GLU A 112 -16.04 -0.59 -10.83
C GLU A 112 -17.36 -1.20 -11.32
N ARG A 113 -17.84 -2.29 -10.70
CA ARG A 113 -19.14 -2.91 -11.03
C ARG A 113 -20.31 -1.99 -10.72
N GLY A 114 -20.36 -1.45 -9.49
CA GLY A 114 -21.44 -0.54 -9.09
C GLY A 114 -21.51 0.79 -9.88
N LYS A 115 -20.48 1.12 -10.66
CA LYS A 115 -20.50 2.25 -11.61
C LYS A 115 -21.01 1.90 -13.01
N LYS A 116 -21.06 0.62 -13.37
CA LYS A 116 -21.62 0.16 -14.66
C LYS A 116 -23.13 -0.07 -14.59
N ASP A 117 -23.67 -0.19 -13.39
CA ASP A 117 -25.09 -0.48 -13.12
C ASP A 117 -25.92 0.80 -12.85
N VAL A 118 -25.36 1.99 -13.12
CA VAL A 118 -26.00 3.32 -13.03
C VAL A 118 -25.78 4.05 -14.34
#